data_AF-A0A373NYM4-F1
#
_entry.id   AF-A0A373NYM4-F1
#
_cell.length_a   1.000
_cell.length_b   1.000
_cell.length_c   1.000
_cell.angle_alpha   90.00
_cell.angle_beta   90.00
_cell.angle_gamma   90.00
#
_symmetry.space_group_name_H-M   'P 1'
#
loop_
_entity.id
_entity.type
_entity.pdbx_description
1 polymer ?
#
loop_
_entity_poly.entity_id
_entity_poly.type
_entity_poly.pdbx_seq_one_letter_code
_entity_poly.pdbx_strand_id
1 'polypeptide(L)'
;MGKSIIGLLNHFYSFFRYVENGIYKNGFVKVGENKIKYIKEPVSGIEKSKRTKSFAVSSTSALNLFDMATTNYENLYKLSRIMEIHNMALGIQSPSNALLSLWSILELLLEKEKNDNDRSRIFNIIDLVTPYLINSYIEKIVKNLLSDLQRWSKRKTDAVLSGITVGRDEIEKLFAFIALEVYDDKRKELYRELEAFPLLRFRIFTLNEQFGTKKNLNRMLNEHEKKLRWHLQRIYRARNRIIHDGDDIMNIENLVENLLFYVDIICERIIQKIGGSGYKYTVSDAIVEENLQAKDYQMISETISDIDDKNFTIFLYHSAESIVL
;
A
#
# COMPACT_ATOMS: atom_id res chain seq x y z
N MET A 1 -9.91 -8.35 33.77
CA MET A 1 -9.63 -9.10 32.52
C MET A 1 -10.47 -8.61 31.32
N GLY A 2 -11.78 -8.32 31.45
CA GLY A 2 -12.61 -7.84 30.33
C GLY A 2 -12.25 -6.46 29.73
N LYS A 3 -11.65 -5.54 30.52
CA LYS A 3 -11.19 -4.23 30.02
C LYS A 3 -9.97 -4.30 29.07
N SER A 4 -9.16 -5.37 29.10
CA SER A 4 -8.00 -5.48 28.19
C SER A 4 -8.39 -6.06 26.82
N ILE A 5 -9.29 -7.05 26.77
CA ILE A 5 -9.72 -7.68 25.52
C ILE A 5 -10.50 -6.70 24.64
N ILE A 6 -11.42 -5.92 25.23
CA ILE A 6 -12.16 -4.87 24.50
C ILE A 6 -11.19 -3.81 23.96
N GLY A 7 -10.14 -3.48 24.72
CA GLY A 7 -9.08 -2.57 24.27
C GLY A 7 -8.33 -3.10 23.04
N LEU A 8 -7.92 -4.37 23.06
CA LEU A 8 -7.26 -5.04 21.93
C LEU A 8 -8.17 -5.04 20.68
N LEU A 9 -9.44 -5.41 20.84
CA LEU A 9 -10.41 -5.45 19.75
C LEU A 9 -10.67 -4.04 19.17
N ASN A 10 -10.66 -3.01 20.01
CA ASN A 10 -10.79 -1.63 19.59
C ASN A 10 -9.61 -1.17 18.71
N HIS A 11 -8.38 -1.62 19.00
CA HIS A 11 -7.21 -1.30 18.16
C HIS A 11 -7.37 -1.86 16.74
N PHE A 12 -7.78 -3.13 16.61
CA PHE A 12 -8.02 -3.74 15.31
C PHE A 12 -9.18 -3.08 14.56
N TYR A 13 -10.26 -2.76 15.28
CA TYR A 13 -11.41 -2.10 14.70
C TYR A 13 -11.07 -0.71 14.14
N SER A 14 -10.33 0.08 14.92
CA SER A 14 -9.92 1.44 14.55
C SER A 14 -8.94 1.44 13.36
N PHE A 15 -8.08 0.41 13.24
CA PHE A 15 -7.19 0.26 12.10
C PHE A 15 -7.95 0.04 10.78
N PHE A 16 -8.97 -0.83 10.79
CA PHE A 16 -9.79 -1.07 9.59
C PHE A 16 -10.86 0.01 9.36
N ARG A 17 -11.09 0.87 10.33
CA ARG A 17 -12.13 1.90 10.29
C ARG A 17 -11.66 3.16 11.00
N TYR A 18 -11.22 4.14 10.23
CA TYR A 18 -11.07 5.47 10.78
C TYR A 18 -12.36 6.26 10.51
N VAL A 19 -13.16 6.48 11.55
CA VAL A 19 -14.35 7.36 11.51
C VAL A 19 -14.04 8.63 12.27
N GLU A 20 -13.40 9.58 11.60
CA GLU A 20 -13.86 10.94 11.79
C GLU A 20 -14.75 11.24 10.60
N ASN A 21 -15.97 11.72 10.88
CA ASN A 21 -16.86 12.25 9.86
C ASN A 21 -16.01 13.11 8.93
N GLY A 22 -15.86 12.71 7.66
CA GLY A 22 -14.92 13.33 6.73
C GLY A 22 -15.02 14.84 6.87
N ILE A 23 -14.01 15.44 7.52
CA ILE A 23 -14.07 16.85 7.86
C ILE A 23 -13.77 17.56 6.57
N TYR A 24 -14.83 17.88 5.81
CA TYR A 24 -14.76 18.94 4.83
C TYR A 24 -14.51 20.22 5.64
N LYS A 25 -13.24 20.53 5.87
CA LYS A 25 -12.88 21.85 6.37
C LYS A 25 -13.27 22.83 5.27
N ASN A 26 -14.35 23.57 5.50
CA ASN A 26 -14.84 24.57 4.57
C ASN A 26 -14.36 25.93 5.09
N GLY A 27 -13.43 26.54 4.36
CA GLY A 27 -13.08 27.93 4.53
C GLY A 27 -14.14 28.81 3.89
N PHE A 28 -14.20 30.08 4.28
CA PHE A 28 -15.09 31.05 3.65
C PHE A 28 -14.32 32.31 3.25
N VAL A 29 -14.62 32.82 2.06
CA VAL A 29 -14.05 34.07 1.55
C VAL A 29 -15.19 35.04 1.27
N LYS A 30 -15.06 36.28 1.76
CA LYS A 30 -15.98 37.37 1.45
C LYS A 30 -15.72 37.85 0.02
N VAL A 31 -16.74 37.80 -0.82
CA VAL A 31 -16.73 38.29 -2.20
C VAL A 31 -17.71 39.45 -2.31
N GLY A 32 -17.21 40.69 -2.37
CA GLY A 32 -18.06 41.89 -2.38
C GLY A 32 -18.71 42.19 -1.01
N GLU A 33 -19.67 43.12 -0.99
CA GLU A 33 -20.20 43.65 0.28
C GLU A 33 -20.99 42.62 1.11
N ASN A 34 -21.68 41.67 0.47
CA ASN A 34 -22.61 40.73 1.14
C ASN A 34 -22.61 39.27 0.60
N LYS A 35 -21.60 38.82 -0.16
CA LYS A 35 -21.52 37.39 -0.56
C LYS A 35 -20.37 36.68 0.13
N ILE A 36 -20.66 35.47 0.63
CA ILE A 36 -19.67 34.55 1.18
C ILE A 36 -19.59 33.37 0.23
N LYS A 37 -18.38 33.01 -0.19
CA LYS A 37 -18.12 31.80 -0.97
C LYS A 37 -17.38 30.79 -0.11
N TYR A 38 -17.93 29.58 -0.02
CA TYR A 38 -17.26 28.45 0.63
C TYR A 38 -16.16 27.89 -0.27
N ILE A 39 -14.99 27.68 0.29
CA ILE A 39 -13.85 27.05 -0.37
C ILE A 39 -13.50 25.80 0.42
N LYS A 40 -13.25 24.68 -0.28
CA LYS A 40 -12.71 23.48 0.38
C LYS A 40 -11.29 23.79 0.83
N GLU A 41 -11.03 23.72 2.13
CA GLU A 41 -9.67 23.81 2.64
C GLU A 41 -8.85 22.60 2.19
N PRO A 42 -7.52 22.77 2.06
CA PRO A 42 -6.63 21.65 1.85
C PRO A 42 -6.77 20.67 3.03
N VAL A 43 -7.18 19.45 2.70
CA VAL A 43 -7.18 18.31 3.62
C VAL A 43 -5.76 17.75 3.66
N SER A 44 -5.20 17.55 4.86
CA SER A 44 -3.83 17.02 5.02
C SER A 44 -3.72 15.62 4.42
N GLY A 45 -2.49 15.19 4.08
CA GLY A 45 -2.23 13.85 3.55
C GLY A 45 -2.73 12.73 4.48
N ILE A 46 -2.53 12.90 5.80
CA ILE A 46 -3.03 11.97 6.82
C ILE A 46 -4.56 11.89 6.78
N GLU A 47 -5.26 13.03 6.70
CA GLU A 47 -6.71 13.05 6.62
C GLU A 47 -7.24 12.36 5.35
N LYS A 48 -6.54 12.50 4.22
CA LYS A 48 -6.89 11.79 2.97
C LYS A 48 -6.65 10.28 3.05
N SER A 49 -5.65 9.86 3.81
CA SER A 49 -5.28 8.45 3.98
C SER A 49 -6.18 7.68 4.95
N LYS A 50 -7.02 8.39 5.73
CA LYS A 50 -8.00 7.76 6.61
C LYS A 50 -8.95 6.87 5.81
N ARG A 51 -8.89 5.56 6.08
CA ARG A 51 -9.67 4.53 5.38
C ARG A 51 -11.12 4.58 5.85
N THR A 52 -12.03 4.92 4.93
CA THR A 52 -13.48 4.84 5.16
C THR A 52 -14.02 3.55 4.52
N LYS A 53 -13.91 2.43 5.23
CA LYS A 53 -14.62 1.18 4.87
C LYS A 53 -16.02 1.18 5.50
N SER A 54 -16.94 0.39 4.91
CA SER A 54 -18.27 0.21 5.50
C SER A 54 -18.14 -0.46 6.88
N PHE A 55 -19.07 -0.15 7.79
CA PHE A 55 -19.09 -0.73 9.13
C PHE A 55 -18.96 -2.26 9.10
N ALA A 56 -19.76 -2.91 8.25
CA ALA A 56 -19.78 -4.37 8.15
C ALA A 56 -18.41 -4.94 7.74
N VAL A 57 -17.79 -4.39 6.69
CA VAL A 57 -16.48 -4.87 6.20
C VAL A 57 -15.41 -4.67 7.26
N SER A 58 -15.36 -3.51 7.91
CA SER A 58 -14.39 -3.25 8.98
C SER A 58 -14.59 -4.18 10.17
N SER A 59 -15.84 -4.42 10.59
CA SER A 59 -16.16 -5.36 11.67
C SER A 59 -15.66 -6.77 11.35
N THR A 60 -15.95 -7.26 10.15
CA THR A 60 -15.49 -8.59 9.72
C THR A 60 -13.96 -8.67 9.66
N SER A 61 -13.29 -7.67 9.08
CA SER A 61 -11.82 -7.65 9.05
C SER A 61 -11.20 -7.61 10.45
N ALA A 62 -11.76 -6.82 11.36
CA ALA A 62 -11.28 -6.71 12.72
C ALA A 62 -11.48 -8.01 13.52
N LEU A 63 -12.63 -8.66 13.38
CA LEU A 63 -12.90 -9.96 14.01
C LEU A 63 -11.96 -11.05 13.47
N ASN A 64 -11.82 -11.14 12.15
CA ASN A 64 -10.90 -12.11 11.54
C ASN A 64 -9.47 -11.91 12.04
N LEU A 65 -8.98 -10.67 12.04
CA LEU A 65 -7.65 -10.36 12.56
C LEU A 65 -7.53 -10.66 14.06
N PHE A 66 -8.54 -10.35 14.85
CA PHE A 66 -8.54 -10.66 16.28
C PHE A 66 -8.46 -12.17 16.51
N ASP A 67 -9.30 -12.95 15.83
CA ASP A 67 -9.30 -14.41 15.92
C ASP A 67 -7.92 -14.97 15.54
N MET A 68 -7.38 -14.54 14.40
CA MET A 68 -6.02 -14.91 13.94
C MET A 68 -4.95 -14.52 14.96
N ALA A 69 -4.99 -13.29 15.47
CA ALA A 69 -4.00 -12.80 16.41
C ALA A 69 -4.06 -13.55 17.74
N THR A 70 -5.26 -13.95 18.20
CA THR A 70 -5.42 -14.71 19.46
C THR A 70 -4.89 -16.15 19.38
N THR A 71 -4.68 -16.70 18.18
CA THR A 71 -4.06 -18.02 18.01
C THR A 71 -2.62 -18.08 18.52
N ASN A 72 -1.92 -16.94 18.51
CA ASN A 72 -0.55 -16.80 18.98
C ASN A 72 -0.41 -15.53 19.81
N TYR A 73 -0.14 -15.68 21.11
CA TYR A 73 -0.03 -14.54 22.04
C TYR A 73 1.01 -13.49 21.61
N GLU A 74 2.10 -13.90 20.96
CA GLU A 74 3.10 -12.99 20.42
C GLU A 74 2.52 -12.10 19.32
N ASN A 75 1.77 -12.70 18.38
CA ASN A 75 1.09 -11.96 17.32
C ASN A 75 0.06 -11.00 17.90
N LEU A 76 -0.74 -11.44 18.88
CA LEU A 76 -1.72 -10.59 19.55
C LEU A 76 -1.08 -9.34 20.14
N TYR A 77 0.01 -9.52 20.89
CA TYR A 77 0.71 -8.41 21.52
C TYR A 77 1.36 -7.48 20.48
N LYS A 78 2.11 -8.04 19.53
CA LYS A 78 2.86 -7.26 18.52
C LYS A 78 1.91 -6.51 17.59
N LEU A 79 0.89 -7.18 17.03
CA LEU A 79 -0.09 -6.55 16.15
C LEU A 79 -0.94 -5.52 16.89
N SER A 80 -1.43 -5.81 18.10
CA SER A 80 -2.16 -4.82 18.88
C SER A 80 -1.33 -3.55 19.09
N ARG A 81 -0.05 -3.70 19.44
CA ARG A 81 0.83 -2.55 19.66
C ARG A 81 1.06 -1.75 18.38
N ILE A 82 1.25 -2.42 17.25
CA ILE A 82 1.36 -1.77 15.93
C ILE A 82 0.09 -0.97 15.62
N MET A 83 -1.08 -1.58 15.77
CA MET A 83 -2.36 -0.92 15.49
C MET A 83 -2.62 0.25 16.44
N GLU A 84 -2.29 0.11 17.72
CA GLU A 84 -2.39 1.21 18.69
C GLU A 84 -1.56 2.43 18.25
N ILE A 85 -0.28 2.22 17.91
CA ILE A 85 0.61 3.31 17.46
C ILE A 85 0.13 3.92 16.15
N HIS A 86 -0.34 3.09 15.21
CA HIS A 86 -0.87 3.54 13.93
C HIS A 86 -2.11 4.43 14.11
N ASN A 87 -3.08 3.97 14.90
CA ASN A 87 -4.30 4.72 15.20
C ASN A 87 -3.99 6.04 15.91
N MET A 88 -3.03 6.05 16.84
CA MET A 88 -2.56 7.28 17.48
C MET A 88 -1.97 8.24 16.46
N ALA A 89 -1.12 7.77 15.54
CA ALA A 89 -0.50 8.61 14.52
C ALA A 89 -1.53 9.34 13.63
N LEU A 90 -2.65 8.69 13.32
CA LEU A 90 -3.75 9.30 12.55
C LEU A 90 -4.48 10.44 13.29
N GLY A 91 -4.46 10.43 14.63
CA GLY A 91 -5.09 11.46 15.47
C GLY A 91 -4.14 12.58 15.91
N ILE A 92 -2.83 12.46 15.63
CA ILE A 92 -1.84 13.46 16.02
C ILE A 92 -1.90 14.65 15.06
N GLN A 93 -2.04 15.86 15.61
CA GLN A 93 -2.04 17.10 14.82
C GLN A 93 -0.65 17.53 14.34
N SER A 94 0.40 17.25 15.12
CA SER A 94 1.79 17.60 14.76
C SER A 94 2.37 16.58 13.78
N PRO A 95 2.71 16.98 12.53
CA PRO A 95 3.31 16.07 11.56
C PRO A 95 4.61 15.43 12.06
N SER A 96 5.41 16.16 12.84
CA SER A 96 6.64 15.65 13.45
C SER A 96 6.37 14.47 14.38
N ASN A 97 5.38 14.60 15.26
CA ASN A 97 5.01 13.55 16.18
C ASN A 97 4.38 12.36 15.46
N ALA A 98 3.55 12.61 14.43
CA ALA A 98 2.99 11.55 13.60
C ALA A 98 4.10 10.77 12.87
N LEU A 99 5.12 11.46 12.34
CA LEU A 99 6.29 10.82 11.71
C LEU A 99 7.03 9.92 12.71
N LEU A 100 7.30 10.42 13.92
CA LEU A 100 7.97 9.63 14.96
C LEU A 100 7.15 8.40 15.38
N SER A 101 5.84 8.55 15.54
CA SER A 101 4.96 7.42 15.84
C SER A 101 5.00 6.36 14.74
N LEU A 102 4.85 6.75 13.47
CA LEU A 102 4.89 5.78 12.36
C LEU A 102 6.28 5.15 12.19
N TRP A 103 7.35 5.90 12.40
CA TRP A 103 8.72 5.38 12.38
C TRP A 103 8.92 4.32 13.46
N SER A 104 8.35 4.53 14.65
CA SER A 104 8.46 3.56 15.75
C SER A 104 7.79 2.21 15.44
N ILE A 105 6.82 2.17 14.51
CA ILE A 105 6.24 0.91 14.01
C ILE A 105 7.28 0.12 13.21
N LEU A 106 8.03 0.79 12.33
CA LEU A 106 9.11 0.14 11.57
C LEU A 106 10.19 -0.41 12.51
N GLU A 107 10.53 0.35 13.56
CA GLU A 107 11.48 -0.08 14.59
C GLU A 107 10.98 -1.23 15.46
N LEU A 108 9.67 -1.35 15.66
CA LEU A 108 9.02 -2.44 16.40
C LEU A 108 8.94 -3.75 15.58
N LEU A 109 8.79 -3.62 14.26
CA LEU A 109 8.80 -4.75 13.34
C LEU A 109 10.19 -5.37 13.23
N LEU A 110 11.26 -4.56 13.30
CA LEU A 110 12.63 -5.03 13.43
C LEU A 110 12.87 -5.66 14.81
N GLU A 111 13.28 -6.92 14.83
CA GLU A 111 13.84 -7.53 16.03
C GLU A 111 15.18 -6.86 16.37
N LYS A 112 15.40 -6.54 17.65
CA LYS A 112 16.67 -5.91 18.08
C LYS A 112 17.77 -6.97 18.11
N GLU A 113 18.72 -6.88 17.19
CA GLU A 113 19.99 -7.61 17.31
C GLU A 113 20.92 -6.91 18.32
N LYS A 114 21.69 -7.70 19.08
CA LYS A 114 22.57 -7.18 20.16
C LYS A 114 23.71 -6.27 19.67
N ASN A 115 24.00 -6.26 18.36
CA ASN A 115 25.14 -5.55 17.77
C ASN A 115 24.72 -4.39 16.84
N ASP A 116 23.46 -3.96 16.89
CA ASP A 116 22.94 -2.94 15.99
C ASP A 116 23.47 -1.54 16.36
N ASN A 117 24.08 -0.84 15.40
CA ASN A 117 24.43 0.57 15.53
C ASN A 117 23.47 1.43 14.69
N ASP A 118 23.38 2.73 14.96
CA ASP A 118 22.39 3.60 14.26
C ASP A 118 22.60 3.65 12.73
N ARG A 119 23.80 3.35 12.23
CA ARG A 119 24.05 3.24 10.79
C ARG A 119 23.50 1.94 10.21
N SER A 120 23.64 0.79 10.90
CA SER A 120 23.04 -0.48 10.45
C SER A 120 21.51 -0.41 10.53
N ARG A 121 20.96 0.28 11.53
CA ARG A 121 19.52 0.32 11.77
C ARG A 121 18.70 0.90 10.62
N ILE A 122 19.18 1.95 9.95
CA ILE A 122 18.49 2.49 8.77
C ILE A 122 18.51 1.50 7.59
N PHE A 123 19.62 0.80 7.35
CA PHE A 123 19.69 -0.19 6.29
C PHE A 123 18.78 -1.39 6.61
N ASN A 124 18.73 -1.83 7.86
CA ASN A 124 17.80 -2.86 8.31
C ASN A 124 16.34 -2.47 8.08
N ILE A 125 15.96 -1.21 8.35
CA ILE A 125 14.59 -0.72 8.06
C ILE A 125 14.34 -0.71 6.56
N ILE A 126 15.31 -0.25 5.76
CA ILE A 126 15.16 -0.24 4.31
C ILE A 126 14.98 -1.66 3.78
N ASP A 127 15.77 -2.61 4.24
CA ASP A 127 15.70 -4.00 3.80
C ASP A 127 14.44 -4.71 4.34
N LEU A 128 13.90 -4.30 5.49
CA LEU A 128 12.57 -4.72 5.96
C LEU A 128 11.45 -4.19 5.06
N VAL A 129 11.46 -2.90 4.74
CA VAL A 129 10.32 -2.21 4.07
C VAL A 129 10.28 -2.51 2.57
N THR A 130 11.45 -2.57 1.93
CA THR A 130 11.56 -2.63 0.46
C THR A 130 10.82 -3.82 -0.16
N PRO A 131 10.96 -5.07 0.34
CA PRO A 131 10.26 -6.23 -0.22
C PRO A 131 8.74 -6.06 -0.26
N TYR A 132 8.13 -5.61 0.84
CA TYR A 132 6.68 -5.37 0.92
C TYR A 132 6.19 -4.38 -0.15
N LEU A 133 6.94 -3.30 -0.36
CA LEU A 133 6.57 -2.26 -1.32
C LEU A 133 6.79 -2.72 -2.76
N ILE A 134 7.86 -3.47 -3.04
CA ILE A 134 8.16 -3.98 -4.38
C ILE A 134 7.17 -5.07 -4.77
N ASN A 135 6.91 -6.05 -3.90
CA ASN A 135 6.01 -7.17 -4.16
C ASN A 135 4.54 -6.76 -4.29
N SER A 136 4.16 -5.58 -3.79
CA SER A 136 2.79 -5.04 -3.95
C SER A 136 2.69 -4.00 -5.07
N TYR A 137 3.80 -3.62 -5.71
CA TYR A 137 3.83 -2.44 -6.58
C TYR A 137 2.98 -2.62 -7.84
N ILE A 138 3.15 -3.74 -8.54
CA ILE A 138 2.43 -4.03 -9.79
C ILE A 138 0.94 -4.15 -9.51
N GLU A 139 0.58 -4.99 -8.54
CA GLU A 139 -0.81 -5.16 -8.09
C GLU A 139 -1.46 -3.82 -7.71
N LYS A 140 -0.75 -2.96 -6.95
CA LYS A 140 -1.23 -1.62 -6.58
C LYS A 140 -1.49 -0.75 -7.83
N ILE A 141 -0.58 -0.74 -8.80
CA ILE A 141 -0.76 0.03 -10.04
C ILE A 141 -2.01 -0.43 -10.78
N VAL A 142 -2.21 -1.73 -10.89
CA VAL A 142 -3.36 -2.34 -11.57
C VAL A 142 -4.65 -2.04 -10.83
N LYS A 143 -4.71 -2.21 -9.50
CA LYS A 143 -5.86 -1.85 -8.65
C LYS A 143 -6.26 -0.38 -8.79
N ASN A 144 -5.27 0.52 -8.79
CA ASN A 144 -5.51 1.95 -8.98
C ASN A 144 -6.06 2.24 -10.38
N LEU A 145 -5.51 1.59 -11.42
CA LEU A 145 -6.00 1.76 -12.79
C LEU A 145 -7.43 1.22 -12.94
N LEU A 146 -7.74 0.06 -12.35
CA LEU A 146 -9.09 -0.50 -12.34
C LEU A 146 -10.08 0.48 -11.72
N SER A 147 -9.73 1.06 -10.57
CA SER A 147 -10.56 2.06 -9.90
C SER A 147 -10.80 3.30 -10.77
N ASP A 148 -9.78 3.77 -11.48
CA ASP A 148 -9.90 4.94 -12.36
C ASP A 148 -10.72 4.63 -13.63
N LEU A 149 -10.59 3.43 -14.19
CA LEU A 149 -11.42 2.94 -15.29
C LEU A 149 -12.89 2.82 -14.88
N GLN A 150 -13.16 2.26 -13.69
CA GLN A 150 -14.52 2.12 -13.16
C GLN A 150 -15.17 3.49 -12.87
N ARG A 151 -14.37 4.46 -12.38
CA ARG A 151 -14.82 5.86 -12.21
C ARG A 151 -15.12 6.55 -13.54
N TRP A 152 -14.34 6.25 -14.58
CA TRP A 152 -14.61 6.73 -15.93
C TRP A 152 -15.91 6.11 -16.49
N SER A 153 -15.99 4.77 -16.52
CA SER A 153 -17.19 4.06 -16.98
C SER A 153 -17.17 2.59 -16.57
N LYS A 154 -17.78 2.26 -15.42
CA LYS A 154 -17.93 0.89 -14.94
C LYS A 154 -18.45 -0.08 -16.02
N ARG A 155 -19.53 0.29 -16.72
CA ARG A 155 -20.12 -0.54 -17.78
C ARG A 155 -19.12 -0.88 -18.90
N LYS A 156 -18.31 0.09 -19.35
CA LYS A 156 -17.30 -0.15 -20.40
C LYS A 156 -16.13 -0.96 -19.87
N THR A 157 -15.70 -0.70 -18.62
CA THR A 157 -14.67 -1.50 -17.96
C THR A 157 -15.07 -2.97 -17.86
N ASP A 158 -16.27 -3.25 -17.36
CA ASP A 158 -16.80 -4.60 -17.23
C ASP A 158 -16.89 -5.29 -18.60
N ALA A 159 -17.31 -4.56 -19.65
CA ALA A 159 -17.33 -5.08 -21.02
C ALA A 159 -15.94 -5.46 -21.54
N VAL A 160 -14.92 -4.61 -21.33
CA VAL A 160 -13.53 -4.91 -21.69
C VAL A 160 -13.04 -6.16 -20.96
N LEU A 161 -13.23 -6.22 -19.64
CA LEU A 161 -12.76 -7.34 -18.80
C LEU A 161 -13.49 -8.65 -19.12
N SER A 162 -14.77 -8.59 -19.51
CA SER A 162 -15.52 -9.77 -19.94
C SER A 162 -14.95 -10.44 -21.19
N GLY A 163 -14.25 -9.67 -22.04
CA GLY A 163 -13.61 -10.16 -23.24
C GLY A 163 -12.20 -10.76 -23.04
N ILE A 164 -11.70 -10.82 -21.80
CA ILE A 164 -10.38 -11.36 -21.47
C ILE A 164 -10.52 -12.82 -21.04
N THR A 165 -9.76 -13.70 -21.69
CA THR A 165 -9.88 -15.16 -21.54
C THR A 165 -8.98 -15.72 -20.43
N VAL A 166 -8.02 -14.94 -19.95
CA VAL A 166 -7.03 -15.33 -18.92
C VAL A 166 -7.20 -14.49 -17.66
N GLY A 167 -6.91 -15.07 -16.50
CA GLY A 167 -7.06 -14.42 -15.20
C GLY A 167 -8.38 -14.75 -14.50
N ARG A 168 -8.29 -14.94 -13.19
CA ARG A 168 -9.37 -15.38 -12.29
C ARG A 168 -10.28 -14.23 -11.86
N ASP A 169 -9.70 -13.05 -11.66
CA ASP A 169 -10.40 -11.86 -11.17
C ASP A 169 -10.17 -10.64 -12.09
N GLU A 170 -10.78 -9.50 -11.73
CA GLU A 170 -10.67 -8.25 -12.49
C GLU A 170 -9.24 -7.71 -12.54
N ILE A 171 -8.41 -8.00 -11.53
CA ILE A 171 -7.02 -7.52 -11.44
C ILE A 171 -6.14 -8.31 -12.38
N GLU A 172 -6.21 -9.64 -12.34
CA GLU A 172 -5.48 -10.52 -13.26
C GLU A 172 -5.88 -10.25 -14.70
N LYS A 173 -7.19 -10.11 -14.97
CA LYS A 173 -7.70 -9.79 -16.31
C LYS A 173 -7.22 -8.42 -16.80
N LEU A 174 -7.23 -7.40 -15.94
CA LEU A 174 -6.76 -6.08 -16.31
C LEU A 174 -5.24 -6.07 -16.57
N PHE A 175 -4.46 -6.75 -15.74
CA PHE A 175 -3.02 -6.87 -15.96
C PHE A 175 -2.74 -7.59 -17.29
N ALA A 176 -3.41 -8.72 -17.55
CA ALA A 176 -3.28 -9.44 -18.80
C ALA A 176 -3.68 -8.58 -20.02
N PHE A 177 -4.78 -7.84 -19.92
CA PHE A 177 -5.21 -6.90 -20.96
C PHE A 177 -4.14 -5.84 -21.28
N ILE A 178 -3.41 -5.36 -20.28
CA ILE A 178 -2.36 -4.35 -20.44
C ILE A 178 -1.07 -4.96 -20.96
N ALA A 179 -0.67 -6.12 -20.43
CA ALA A 179 0.64 -6.72 -20.68
C ALA A 179 0.70 -7.55 -21.98
N LEU A 180 -0.34 -8.34 -22.27
CA LEU A 180 -0.27 -9.34 -23.34
C LEU A 180 -0.55 -8.75 -24.73
N GLU A 181 0.28 -9.10 -25.70
CA GLU A 181 0.19 -8.61 -27.08
C GLU A 181 -1.13 -8.98 -27.77
N VAL A 182 -1.71 -10.14 -27.44
CA VAL A 182 -3.00 -10.63 -27.97
C VAL A 182 -4.16 -9.62 -27.80
N TYR A 183 -4.07 -8.71 -26.83
CA TYR A 183 -5.10 -7.70 -26.58
C TYR A 183 -4.81 -6.33 -27.18
N ASP A 184 -3.83 -6.20 -28.08
CA ASP A 184 -3.42 -4.91 -28.65
C ASP A 184 -4.54 -4.18 -29.39
N ASP A 185 -5.30 -4.89 -30.23
CA ASP A 185 -6.43 -4.31 -30.96
C ASP A 185 -7.53 -3.80 -30.00
N LYS A 186 -7.83 -4.57 -28.95
CA LYS A 186 -8.79 -4.15 -27.90
C LYS A 186 -8.28 -2.94 -27.12
N ARG A 187 -6.97 -2.82 -26.87
CA ARG A 187 -6.37 -1.61 -26.26
C ARG A 187 -6.51 -0.40 -27.17
N LYS A 188 -6.27 -0.56 -28.47
CA LYS A 188 -6.45 0.52 -29.47
C LYS A 188 -7.90 0.99 -29.54
N GLU A 189 -8.87 0.10 -29.42
CA GLU A 189 -10.29 0.47 -29.28
C GLU A 189 -10.54 1.29 -28.02
N LEU A 190 -10.05 0.85 -26.87
CA LEU A 190 -10.15 1.59 -25.61
C LEU A 190 -9.48 2.99 -25.70
N TYR A 191 -8.36 3.12 -26.41
CA TYR A 191 -7.72 4.41 -26.64
C TYR A 191 -8.59 5.41 -27.41
N ARG A 192 -9.41 4.93 -28.36
CA ARG A 192 -10.37 5.78 -29.08
C ARG A 192 -11.49 6.24 -28.16
N GLU A 193 -12.01 5.35 -27.31
CA GLU A 193 -13.04 5.65 -26.31
C GLU A 193 -12.59 6.65 -25.24
N LEU A 194 -11.27 6.73 -24.99
CA LEU A 194 -10.65 7.63 -24.02
C LEU A 194 -10.17 8.95 -24.63
N GLU A 195 -10.65 9.35 -25.82
CA GLU A 195 -10.25 10.60 -26.47
C GLU A 195 -10.47 11.83 -25.57
N ALA A 196 -11.62 11.89 -24.88
CA ALA A 196 -11.94 12.97 -23.93
C ALA A 196 -11.17 12.86 -22.59
N PHE A 197 -10.41 11.78 -22.37
CA PHE A 197 -9.69 11.48 -21.12
C PHE A 197 -8.20 11.22 -21.38
N PRO A 198 -7.45 12.22 -21.90
CA PRO A 198 -6.07 12.02 -22.38
C PRO A 198 -5.10 11.53 -21.30
N LEU A 199 -5.29 11.91 -20.03
CA LEU A 199 -4.44 11.44 -18.93
C LEU A 199 -4.63 9.95 -18.63
N LEU A 200 -5.88 9.47 -18.65
CA LEU A 200 -6.17 8.05 -18.44
C LEU A 200 -5.67 7.22 -19.63
N ARG A 201 -5.88 7.72 -20.86
CA ARG A 201 -5.33 7.13 -22.08
C ARG A 201 -3.81 7.01 -22.02
N PHE A 202 -3.11 8.10 -21.70
CA PHE A 202 -1.65 8.13 -21.61
C PHE A 202 -1.13 7.18 -20.53
N ARG A 203 -1.82 7.10 -19.39
CA ARG A 203 -1.47 6.15 -18.32
C ARG A 203 -1.56 4.70 -18.79
N ILE A 204 -2.62 4.30 -19.47
CA ILE A 204 -2.76 2.92 -19.99
C ILE A 204 -1.67 2.63 -21.02
N PHE A 205 -1.40 3.59 -21.91
CA PHE A 205 -0.31 3.47 -22.89
C PHE A 205 1.06 3.28 -22.21
N THR A 206 1.38 4.10 -21.22
CA THR A 206 2.65 3.99 -20.48
C THR A 206 2.75 2.65 -19.74
N LEU A 207 1.65 2.18 -19.15
CA LEU A 207 1.63 0.89 -18.47
C LEU A 207 1.78 -0.28 -19.44
N ASN A 208 1.22 -0.19 -20.64
CA ASN A 208 1.45 -1.19 -21.69
C ASN A 208 2.93 -1.21 -22.12
N GLU A 209 3.57 -0.06 -22.31
CA GLU A 209 5.01 0.02 -22.60
C GLU A 209 5.87 -0.57 -21.47
N GLN A 210 5.46 -0.37 -20.22
CA GLN A 210 6.17 -0.88 -19.04
C GLN A 210 5.93 -2.38 -18.83
N PHE A 211 4.71 -2.88 -19.02
CA PHE A 211 4.33 -4.27 -18.76
C PHE A 211 4.46 -5.16 -19.99
N GLY A 212 4.67 -4.61 -21.18
CA GLY A 212 4.68 -5.36 -22.44
C GLY A 212 5.89 -6.28 -22.60
N THR A 213 6.97 -6.07 -21.84
CA THR A 213 8.09 -7.00 -21.77
C THR A 213 8.63 -7.12 -20.36
N LYS A 214 9.11 -8.30 -20.01
CA LYS A 214 9.85 -8.61 -18.78
C LYS A 214 10.97 -7.62 -18.51
N LYS A 215 11.72 -7.25 -19.55
CA LYS A 215 12.83 -6.28 -19.45
C LYS A 215 12.33 -4.92 -18.99
N ASN A 216 11.25 -4.42 -19.57
CA ASN A 216 10.70 -3.11 -19.22
C ASN A 216 10.10 -3.11 -17.81
N LEU A 217 9.40 -4.18 -17.44
CA LEU A 217 8.79 -4.34 -16.12
C LEU A 217 9.87 -4.38 -15.04
N ASN A 218 10.92 -5.20 -15.22
CA ASN A 218 12.05 -5.26 -14.29
C ASN A 218 12.81 -3.93 -14.20
N ARG A 219 12.97 -3.20 -15.31
CA ARG A 219 13.53 -1.84 -15.28
C ARG A 219 12.67 -0.91 -14.42
N MET A 220 11.35 -0.96 -14.58
CA MET A 220 10.42 -0.15 -13.77
C MET A 220 10.52 -0.50 -12.29
N LEU A 221 10.61 -1.79 -11.93
CA LEU A 221 10.79 -2.24 -10.55
C LEU A 221 12.11 -1.75 -9.94
N ASN A 222 13.23 -1.87 -10.67
CA ASN A 222 14.54 -1.40 -10.22
C ASN A 222 14.55 0.13 -9.99
N GLU A 223 13.89 0.89 -10.87
CA GLU A 223 13.72 2.33 -10.69
C GLU A 223 12.85 2.66 -9.47
N HIS A 224 11.79 1.88 -9.24
CA HIS A 224 10.94 2.03 -8.06
C HIS A 224 11.73 1.74 -6.78
N GLU A 225 12.48 0.64 -6.72
CA GLU A 225 13.31 0.28 -5.58
C GLU A 225 14.31 1.39 -5.24
N LYS A 226 15.02 1.90 -6.24
CA LYS A 226 15.99 3.00 -6.06
C LYS A 226 15.32 4.24 -5.46
N LYS A 227 14.14 4.60 -5.96
CA LYS A 227 13.35 5.74 -5.45
C LYS A 227 12.90 5.49 -4.00
N LEU A 228 12.46 4.28 -3.67
CA LEU A 228 12.07 3.90 -2.31
C LEU A 228 13.24 4.03 -1.33
N ARG A 229 14.41 3.50 -1.67
CA ARG A 229 15.62 3.60 -0.83
C ARG A 229 15.99 5.06 -0.53
N TRP A 230 15.99 5.92 -1.54
CA TRP A 230 16.23 7.36 -1.35
C TRP A 230 15.16 8.03 -0.50
N HIS A 231 13.91 7.62 -0.66
CA HIS A 231 12.79 8.18 0.07
C HIS A 231 12.86 7.81 1.56
N LEU A 232 13.14 6.54 1.89
CA LEU A 232 13.34 6.08 3.26
C LEU A 232 14.53 6.77 3.94
N GLN A 233 15.64 6.98 3.23
CA GLN A 233 16.76 7.78 3.74
C GLN A 233 16.39 9.25 4.01
N ARG A 234 15.47 9.83 3.22
CA ARG A 234 14.94 11.18 3.47
C ARG A 234 14.07 11.21 4.73
N ILE A 235 13.18 10.23 4.90
CA ILE A 235 12.35 10.09 6.12
C ILE A 235 13.23 9.92 7.36
N TYR A 236 14.30 9.11 7.28
CA TYR A 236 15.23 8.92 8.40
C TYR A 236 15.96 10.22 8.78
N ARG A 237 16.45 10.99 7.80
CA ARG A 237 17.06 12.30 8.07
C ARG A 237 16.07 13.27 8.70
N ALA A 238 14.81 13.25 8.26
CA ALA A 238 13.75 14.03 8.87
C ALA A 238 13.52 13.61 10.33
N ARG A 239 13.39 12.31 10.60
CA ARG A 239 13.27 11.74 11.95
C ARG A 239 14.41 12.21 12.87
N ASN A 240 15.65 12.17 12.40
CA ASN A 240 16.79 12.59 13.21
C ASN A 240 16.79 14.09 13.49
N ARG A 241 16.41 14.93 12.52
CA ARG A 241 16.26 16.39 12.75
C ARG A 241 15.19 16.72 13.78
N ILE A 242 14.04 16.03 13.74
CA ILE A 242 12.96 16.23 14.73
C ILE A 242 13.48 15.97 16.15
N ILE A 243 14.27 14.91 16.33
CA ILE A 243 14.78 14.49 17.64
C ILE A 243 15.88 15.42 18.16
N HIS A 244 16.78 15.88 17.27
CA HIS A 244 17.96 16.63 17.68
C HIS A 244 17.73 18.14 17.73
N ASP A 245 17.02 18.70 16.76
CA ASP A 245 17.01 20.15 16.52
C ASP A 245 15.61 20.76 16.70
N GLY A 246 14.56 19.95 16.78
CA GLY A 246 13.17 20.45 16.83
C GLY A 246 12.77 21.28 15.61
N ASP A 247 13.57 21.22 14.55
CA ASP A 247 13.49 22.08 13.38
C ASP A 247 12.24 21.84 12.53
N ASP A 248 11.78 22.91 11.87
CA ASP A 248 10.73 22.82 10.86
C ASP A 248 11.25 22.11 9.60
N ILE A 249 10.62 21.00 9.24
CA ILE A 249 11.03 20.17 8.11
C ILE A 249 10.13 20.50 6.93
N MET A 250 10.74 21.09 5.91
CA MET A 250 10.04 21.37 4.65
C MET A 250 9.38 20.11 4.10
N ASN A 251 8.09 20.21 3.79
CA ASN A 251 7.25 19.13 3.26
C ASN A 251 7.11 17.92 4.19
N ILE A 252 7.20 18.10 5.51
CA ILE A 252 7.03 17.00 6.47
C ILE A 252 5.71 16.25 6.31
N GLU A 253 4.62 16.93 5.98
CA GLU A 253 3.31 16.30 5.75
C GLU A 253 3.37 15.25 4.63
N ASN A 254 4.09 15.53 3.54
CA ASN A 254 4.29 14.58 2.45
C ASN A 254 5.12 13.37 2.92
N LEU A 255 6.13 13.59 3.76
CA LEU A 255 6.92 12.50 4.33
C LEU A 255 6.05 11.60 5.22
N VAL A 256 5.17 12.21 6.02
CA VAL A 256 4.24 11.48 6.89
C VAL A 256 3.23 10.68 6.06
N GLU A 257 2.62 11.27 5.04
CA GLU A 257 1.66 10.58 4.17
C GLU A 257 2.28 9.36 3.50
N ASN A 258 3.50 9.50 2.98
CA ASN A 258 4.21 8.38 2.37
C ASN A 258 4.62 7.31 3.39
N LEU A 259 5.11 7.72 4.57
CA LEU A 259 5.48 6.78 5.63
C LEU A 259 4.26 5.99 6.12
N LEU A 260 3.14 6.67 6.31
CA LEU A 260 1.86 6.06 6.65
C LEU A 260 1.43 5.06 5.57
N PHE A 261 1.54 5.45 4.31
CA PHE A 261 1.25 4.55 3.18
C PHE A 261 2.15 3.29 3.19
N TYR A 262 3.43 3.42 3.56
CA TYR A 262 4.32 2.26 3.67
C TYR A 262 3.94 1.35 4.84
N VAL A 263 3.66 1.94 6.00
CA VAL A 263 3.21 1.20 7.19
C VAL A 263 1.91 0.46 6.89
N ASP A 264 0.97 1.09 6.19
CA ASP A 264 -0.28 0.48 5.75
C ASP A 264 -0.05 -0.78 4.90
N ILE A 265 0.78 -0.70 3.86
CA ILE A 265 1.09 -1.88 3.02
C ILE A 265 1.69 -3.00 3.88
N ILE A 266 2.67 -2.67 4.72
CA ILE A 266 3.38 -3.67 5.54
C ILE A 266 2.39 -4.37 6.47
N CYS A 267 1.54 -3.59 7.16
CA CYS A 267 0.51 -4.12 8.05
C CYS A 267 -0.47 -5.01 7.29
N GLU A 268 -0.98 -4.57 6.14
CA GLU A 268 -1.91 -5.34 5.33
C GLU A 268 -1.30 -6.68 4.86
N ARG A 269 -0.05 -6.67 4.39
CA ARG A 269 0.64 -7.89 3.95
C ARG A 269 0.93 -8.84 5.09
N ILE A 270 1.35 -8.34 6.26
CA ILE A 270 1.52 -9.17 7.46
C ILE A 270 0.20 -9.82 7.86
N ILE A 271 -0.91 -9.04 7.89
CA ILE A 271 -2.24 -9.55 8.21
C ILE A 271 -2.67 -10.64 7.22
N GLN A 272 -2.47 -10.42 5.92
CA GLN A 272 -2.80 -11.39 4.87
C GLN A 272 -2.02 -12.70 5.05
N LYS A 273 -0.70 -12.63 5.27
CA LYS A 273 0.15 -13.81 5.45
C LYS A 273 -0.20 -14.59 6.71
N ILE A 274 -0.46 -13.90 7.82
CA ILE A 274 -0.93 -14.55 9.05
C ILE A 274 -2.29 -15.23 8.81
N GLY A 275 -3.21 -14.57 8.10
CA GLY A 275 -4.54 -15.12 7.84
C GLY A 275 -4.59 -16.31 6.89
N GLY A 276 -3.64 -16.40 5.96
CA GLY A 276 -3.48 -17.55 5.06
C GLY A 276 -2.70 -18.72 5.68
N SER A 277 -2.09 -18.51 6.85
CA SER A 277 -1.15 -19.45 7.47
C SER A 277 -1.72 -20.11 8.73
N GLY A 278 -1.15 -21.26 9.11
CA GLY A 278 -1.60 -22.00 10.30
C GLY A 278 -1.26 -21.31 11.64
N TYR A 279 -1.84 -21.84 12.73
CA TYR A 279 -1.78 -21.33 14.12
C TYR A 279 -0.39 -20.99 14.71
N LYS A 280 0.71 -21.41 14.07
CA LYS A 280 2.09 -21.15 14.55
C LYS A 280 2.78 -19.99 13.83
N TYR A 281 2.19 -19.46 12.77
CA TYR A 281 2.81 -18.45 11.93
C TYR A 281 2.89 -17.11 12.65
N THR A 282 4.10 -16.56 12.80
CA THR A 282 4.37 -15.31 13.52
C THR A 282 4.48 -14.11 12.59
N VAL A 283 4.44 -12.89 13.15
CA VAL A 283 4.81 -11.67 12.43
C VAL A 283 6.24 -11.77 11.85
N SER A 284 7.15 -12.43 12.56
CA SER A 284 8.53 -12.61 12.10
C SER A 284 8.62 -13.59 10.94
N ASP A 285 7.81 -14.66 10.94
CA ASP A 285 7.67 -15.55 9.78
C ASP A 285 7.14 -14.78 8.55
N ALA A 286 6.17 -13.88 8.76
CA ALA A 286 5.65 -13.00 7.71
C ALA A 286 6.74 -12.13 7.06
N ILE A 287 7.67 -11.62 7.87
CA ILE A 287 8.81 -10.82 7.41
C ILE A 287 9.80 -11.68 6.63
N VAL A 288 10.11 -12.88 7.12
CA VAL A 288 11.03 -13.81 6.45
C VAL A 288 10.45 -14.23 5.09
N GLU A 289 9.19 -14.63 5.05
CA GLU A 289 8.51 -15.07 3.83
C GLU A 289 8.45 -13.94 2.78
N GLU A 290 8.17 -12.71 3.21
CA GLU A 290 8.16 -11.55 2.31
C GLU A 290 9.53 -11.31 1.65
N ASN A 291 10.61 -11.46 2.43
CA ASN A 291 11.97 -11.35 1.93
C ASN A 291 12.33 -12.48 0.96
N LEU A 292 11.89 -13.70 1.26
CA LEU A 292 12.09 -14.86 0.37
C LEU A 292 11.37 -14.65 -0.95
N GLN A 293 10.10 -14.24 -0.92
CA GLN A 293 9.30 -13.95 -2.11
C GLN A 293 9.99 -12.95 -3.06
N ALA A 294 10.57 -11.87 -2.51
CA ALA A 294 11.30 -10.89 -3.32
C ALA A 294 12.56 -11.48 -3.99
N LYS A 295 13.30 -12.33 -3.28
CA LYS A 295 14.50 -13.01 -3.81
C LYS A 295 14.15 -14.07 -4.85
N ASP A 296 13.09 -14.84 -4.60
CA ASP A 296 12.59 -15.85 -5.52
C ASP A 296 12.14 -15.21 -6.84
N TYR A 297 11.42 -14.09 -6.77
CA TYR A 297 11.06 -13.35 -7.97
C TYR A 297 12.28 -12.86 -8.75
N GLN A 298 13.31 -12.33 -8.08
CA GLN A 298 14.55 -11.93 -8.76
C GLN A 298 15.16 -13.10 -9.55
N MET A 299 15.31 -14.26 -8.90
CA MET A 299 15.86 -15.47 -9.53
C MET A 299 14.99 -16.00 -10.67
N ILE A 300 13.66 -16.06 -10.50
CA ILE A 300 12.73 -16.53 -11.52
C ILE A 300 12.71 -15.57 -12.71
N SER A 301 12.73 -14.25 -12.46
CA SER A 301 12.66 -13.24 -13.52
C SER A 301 13.87 -13.27 -14.45
N GLU A 302 15.02 -13.79 -14.01
CA GLU A 302 16.19 -13.98 -14.86
C GLU A 302 16.01 -15.14 -15.84
N THR A 303 15.36 -16.21 -15.41
CA THR A 303 15.28 -17.49 -16.14
C THR A 303 14.01 -17.67 -16.96
N ILE A 304 12.90 -17.07 -16.54
CA ILE A 304 11.60 -17.22 -17.18
C ILE A 304 11.54 -16.54 -18.55
N SER A 305 10.67 -17.04 -19.44
CA SER A 305 10.36 -16.42 -20.73
C SER A 305 9.78 -15.01 -20.58
N ASP A 306 9.59 -14.31 -21.69
CA ASP A 306 8.85 -13.05 -21.67
C ASP A 306 7.39 -13.27 -21.23
N ILE A 307 6.70 -12.18 -20.90
CA ILE A 307 5.37 -12.21 -20.28
C ILE A 307 4.37 -12.84 -21.27
N ASP A 308 3.71 -13.92 -20.83
CA ASP A 308 2.75 -14.69 -21.61
C ASP A 308 1.51 -15.08 -20.79
N ASP A 309 0.57 -15.77 -21.44
CA ASP A 309 -0.69 -16.22 -20.84
C ASP A 309 -0.53 -17.20 -19.68
N LYS A 310 0.62 -17.88 -19.58
CA LYS A 310 0.90 -18.89 -18.55
C LYS A 310 1.66 -18.32 -17.36
N ASN A 311 2.48 -17.29 -17.57
CA ASN A 311 3.38 -16.77 -16.55
C ASN A 311 3.02 -15.36 -16.01
N PHE A 312 2.05 -14.65 -16.60
CA PHE A 312 1.78 -13.25 -16.25
C PHE A 312 1.48 -13.02 -14.76
N THR A 313 0.89 -13.99 -14.06
CA THR A 313 0.58 -13.88 -12.63
C THR A 313 1.83 -13.80 -11.75
N ILE A 314 2.94 -14.41 -12.18
CA ILE A 314 4.24 -14.32 -11.51
C ILE A 314 4.72 -12.86 -11.52
N PHE A 315 4.54 -12.15 -12.63
CA PHE A 315 4.91 -10.73 -12.75
C PHE A 315 3.96 -9.80 -11.99
N LEU A 316 2.69 -10.18 -11.84
CA LEU A 316 1.71 -9.40 -11.08
C LEU A 316 1.93 -9.49 -9.56
N TYR A 317 2.21 -10.68 -9.04
CA TYR A 317 2.27 -10.96 -7.61
C TYR A 317 3.68 -11.18 -7.07
N HIS A 318 4.69 -11.29 -7.94
CA HIS A 318 6.05 -11.68 -7.59
C HIS A 318 6.10 -13.01 -6.82
N SER A 319 5.21 -13.95 -7.15
CA SER A 319 5.08 -15.25 -6.49
C SER A 319 4.92 -16.33 -7.54
N ALA A 320 5.62 -17.45 -7.36
CA ALA A 320 5.44 -18.65 -8.19
C ALA A 320 4.12 -19.38 -7.85
N GLU A 321 3.65 -19.24 -6.62
CA GLU A 321 2.36 -19.76 -6.20
C GLU A 321 1.28 -18.72 -6.50
N SER A 322 0.25 -19.14 -7.24
CA SER A 322 -0.93 -18.31 -7.46
C SER A 322 -1.56 -18.03 -6.10
N ILE A 323 -1.44 -16.80 -5.61
CA ILE A 323 -2.02 -16.40 -4.32
C ILE A 323 -3.52 -16.75 -4.40
N VAL A 324 -3.94 -17.69 -3.55
CA VAL A 324 -5.35 -17.95 -3.28
C VAL A 324 -5.76 -16.88 -2.28
N LEU A 325 -6.41 -15.83 -2.77
CA LEU A 325 -6.99 -14.78 -1.94
C LEU A 325 -8.20 -15.30 -1.16
#